data_AF-A0AAN0JA26-F1
#
_entry.id   AF-A0AAN0JA26-F1
#
_cell.length_a   1.000
_cell.length_b   1.000
_cell.length_c   1.000
_cell.angle_alpha   90.00
_cell.angle_beta   90.00
_cell.angle_gamma   90.00
#
_symmetry.space_group_name_H-M   'P 1'
#
loop_
_entity.id
_entity.type
_entity.pdbx_description
1 polymer ?
#
loop_
_entity_poly.entity_id
_entity_poly.type
_entity_poly.pdbx_seq_one_letter_code
_entity_poly.pdbx_strand_id
1 'polypeptide(L)'
;MGGTGSLGTCANIFRVLFVFANIIYMCLGLVAIGFGSYSLVESETYSFVTGNNAANGAAVLITVGCIIFLVGGIGTLGAIFRWRPLLIIYAVIWTVAVLIEVAGAIASFYYSANVTDGAKEQYRRGWTEAIEEYDEKEEAKNIVDLFQSRYDCCGLDSAQDWPDFANSSLPMSCLCNNIGTGNCAYVTIVLEGNSTTLAAYDEGCYDATVRFIQRIQLALGITGIVLAIFEVLGIIVAIGLCCCITNARGSYEVTNTAAMGGEEKGRDLSTCGKILRVIFVIINALATLMGIGTLAVGIYSLVANRKYEFITGNDHVASATLLIIVGTGITLVALAGIVGAVLRKRFLLIIYIAVWVVVIILEIVAVAFSFVYSENVTENVENRYRDGWEKAIKEYTTDTAAKDAVDTIQKNGKCCGLNNATDWVELNSTYFNERLSLPDSCKCESGSEYCTNFTLEFDDQEYPQTDHYERGCYDSTVDLFQYVQRVSAIVGVVFVAIELIAVLLAAGVLYFICKAEKKYESV
;
A
#
# COMPACT_ATOMS: atom_id res chain seq x y z
N MET A 1 3.10 53.29 -7.44
CA MET A 1 2.23 52.19 -7.93
C MET A 1 3.01 51.42 -8.98
N GLY A 2 3.58 50.28 -8.60
CA GLY A 2 4.51 49.53 -9.44
C GLY A 2 3.80 48.75 -10.54
N GLY A 3 4.19 48.97 -11.79
CA GLY A 3 3.73 48.16 -12.92
C GLY A 3 4.14 46.71 -12.72
N THR A 4 3.17 45.82 -12.57
CA THR A 4 3.44 44.38 -12.50
C THR A 4 3.58 43.84 -13.92
N GLY A 5 4.76 43.32 -14.25
CA GLY A 5 4.96 42.55 -15.48
C GLY A 5 3.91 41.45 -15.59
N SER A 6 3.28 41.34 -16.77
CA SER A 6 2.28 40.32 -17.07
C SER A 6 2.91 38.92 -16.98
N LEU A 7 2.37 38.06 -16.12
CA LEU A 7 2.77 36.67 -16.02
C LEU A 7 2.19 35.91 -17.23
N GLY A 8 2.98 35.11 -17.93
CA GLY A 8 2.49 34.37 -19.10
C GLY A 8 1.33 33.42 -18.77
N THR A 9 0.43 33.19 -19.72
CA THR A 9 -0.87 32.53 -19.54
C THR A 9 -0.83 31.21 -18.76
N CYS A 10 0.16 30.35 -18.96
CA CYS A 10 0.21 29.06 -18.25
C CYS A 10 0.92 29.12 -16.90
N ALA A 11 1.78 30.12 -16.66
CA ALA A 11 2.21 30.41 -15.30
C ALA A 11 1.03 30.94 -14.47
N ASN A 12 0.04 31.60 -15.09
CA ASN A 12 -1.24 31.89 -14.44
C ASN A 12 -2.07 30.62 -14.20
N ILE A 13 -2.05 29.63 -15.11
CA ILE A 13 -2.74 28.34 -14.89
C ILE A 13 -2.13 27.59 -13.70
N PHE A 14 -0.81 27.40 -13.67
CA PHE A 14 -0.13 26.77 -12.52
C PHE A 14 -0.38 27.54 -11.22
N ARG A 15 -0.44 28.87 -11.28
CA ARG A 15 -0.80 29.71 -10.13
C ARG A 15 -2.25 29.50 -9.67
N VAL A 16 -3.21 29.37 -10.59
CA VAL A 16 -4.61 29.11 -10.27
C VAL A 16 -4.79 27.71 -9.69
N LEU A 17 -4.16 26.70 -10.29
CA LEU A 17 -4.18 25.33 -9.77
C LEU A 17 -3.53 25.23 -8.39
N PHE A 18 -2.39 25.89 -8.19
CA PHE A 18 -1.73 25.94 -6.89
C PHE A 18 -2.59 26.65 -5.84
N VAL A 19 -3.28 27.75 -6.18
CA VAL A 19 -4.25 28.39 -5.28
C VAL A 19 -5.40 27.44 -4.95
N PHE A 20 -5.97 26.79 -5.95
CA PHE A 20 -7.07 25.85 -5.74
C PHE A 20 -6.67 24.68 -4.83
N ALA A 21 -5.51 24.07 -5.06
CA ALA A 21 -4.98 22.99 -4.22
C ALA A 21 -4.76 23.44 -2.76
N ASN A 22 -4.21 24.66 -2.56
CA ASN A 22 -4.00 25.18 -1.21
C ASN A 22 -5.31 25.60 -0.51
N ILE A 23 -6.36 25.96 -1.25
CA ILE A 23 -7.71 26.14 -0.68
C ILE A 23 -8.27 24.79 -0.21
N ILE A 24 -8.08 23.72 -0.97
CA ILE A 24 -8.47 22.36 -0.54
C ILE A 24 -7.75 21.98 0.75
N TYR A 25 -6.42 22.19 0.84
CA TYR A 25 -5.68 21.97 2.08
C TYR A 25 -6.24 22.78 3.24
N MET A 26 -6.60 24.04 3.00
CA MET A 26 -7.19 24.89 4.03
C MET A 26 -8.54 24.34 4.51
N CYS A 27 -9.38 23.81 3.61
CA CYS A 27 -10.62 23.13 3.97
C CYS A 27 -10.36 21.84 4.76
N LEU A 28 -9.38 21.02 4.35
CA LEU A 28 -8.99 19.80 5.07
C LEU A 28 -8.49 20.13 6.48
N GLY A 29 -7.72 21.21 6.64
CA GLY A 29 -7.30 21.71 7.95
C GLY A 29 -8.48 22.06 8.85
N LEU A 30 -9.50 22.74 8.33
CA LEU A 30 -10.73 23.06 9.09
C LEU A 30 -11.52 21.80 9.49
N VAL A 31 -11.62 20.82 8.58
CA VAL A 31 -12.27 19.54 8.89
C VAL A 31 -11.50 18.80 9.99
N ALA A 32 -10.17 18.76 9.92
CA ALA A 32 -9.33 18.14 10.94
C ALA A 32 -9.45 18.84 12.30
N ILE A 33 -9.51 20.18 12.33
CA ILE A 33 -9.77 20.94 13.56
C ILE A 33 -11.16 20.61 14.12
N GLY A 34 -12.18 20.57 13.27
CA GLY A 34 -13.55 20.26 13.68
C GLY A 34 -13.69 18.85 14.24
N PHE A 35 -13.16 17.85 13.53
CA PHE A 35 -13.16 16.46 13.99
C PHE A 35 -12.30 16.28 15.24
N GLY A 36 -11.09 16.87 15.28
CA GLY A 36 -10.23 16.81 16.47
C GLY A 36 -10.88 17.46 17.70
N SER A 37 -11.61 18.56 17.52
CA SER A 37 -12.36 19.20 18.62
C SER A 37 -13.50 18.32 19.11
N TYR A 38 -14.22 17.67 18.19
CA TYR A 38 -15.27 16.70 18.53
C TYR A 38 -14.68 15.50 19.29
N SER A 39 -13.62 14.88 18.77
CA SER A 39 -12.94 13.75 19.41
C SER A 39 -12.33 14.11 20.76
N LEU A 40 -11.90 15.35 20.98
CA LEU A 40 -11.38 15.78 22.27
C LEU A 40 -12.48 15.77 23.35
N VAL A 41 -13.68 16.23 23.00
CA VAL A 41 -14.85 16.18 23.90
C VAL A 41 -15.22 14.73 24.20
N GLU A 42 -15.21 13.87 23.18
CA GLU A 42 -15.57 12.46 23.33
C GLU A 42 -14.48 11.64 24.05
N SER A 43 -13.23 12.11 24.06
CA SER A 43 -12.13 11.42 24.73
C SER A 43 -12.26 11.37 26.25
N GLU A 44 -13.02 12.29 26.86
CA GLU A 44 -13.32 12.26 28.30
C GLU A 44 -14.12 11.00 28.68
N THR A 45 -15.05 10.58 27.81
CA THR A 45 -15.91 9.40 27.94
C THR A 45 -15.17 8.07 27.76
N TYR A 46 -13.96 8.07 27.19
CA TYR A 46 -13.19 6.84 26.92
C TYR A 46 -11.80 6.83 27.60
N SER A 47 -11.60 7.78 28.52
CA SER A 47 -10.32 8.01 29.20
C SER A 47 -9.91 6.84 30.11
N PHE A 48 -10.84 5.98 30.53
CA PHE A 48 -10.54 4.79 31.33
C PHE A 48 -9.86 3.68 30.51
N VAL A 49 -10.29 3.39 29.26
CA VAL A 49 -9.62 2.39 28.39
C VAL A 49 -8.37 2.96 27.75
N THR A 50 -8.46 4.19 27.24
CA THR A 50 -7.41 4.77 26.40
C THR A 50 -6.41 5.62 27.19
N GLY A 51 -6.66 5.85 28.48
CA GLY A 51 -5.92 6.84 29.27
C GLY A 51 -6.02 8.23 28.64
N ASN A 52 -4.94 8.99 28.73
CA ASN A 52 -4.82 10.29 28.05
C ASN A 52 -4.53 10.15 26.54
N ASN A 53 -4.44 8.93 25.99
CA ASN A 53 -3.98 8.74 24.62
C ASN A 53 -5.02 9.21 23.58
N ALA A 54 -6.32 9.00 23.84
CA ALA A 54 -7.38 9.52 22.96
C ALA A 54 -7.38 11.06 22.93
N ALA A 55 -7.26 11.69 24.10
CA ALA A 55 -7.17 13.15 24.23
C ALA A 55 -5.91 13.70 23.54
N ASN A 56 -4.76 13.03 23.70
CA ASN A 56 -3.52 13.38 23.02
C ASN A 56 -3.65 13.25 21.49
N GLY A 57 -4.29 12.18 21.01
CA GLY A 57 -4.56 11.98 19.58
C GLY A 57 -5.44 13.09 19.00
N ALA A 58 -6.51 13.46 19.71
CA ALA A 58 -7.37 14.57 19.35
C ALA A 58 -6.61 15.91 19.33
N ALA A 59 -5.78 16.19 20.34
CA ALA A 59 -4.95 17.39 20.41
C ALA A 59 -3.93 17.48 19.26
N VAL A 60 -3.31 16.35 18.89
CA VAL A 60 -2.41 16.27 17.72
C VAL A 60 -3.19 16.59 16.45
N LEU A 61 -4.38 16.04 16.26
CA LEU A 61 -5.18 16.29 15.07
C LEU A 61 -5.59 17.76 14.93
N ILE A 62 -5.99 18.42 16.03
CA ILE A 62 -6.25 19.86 16.07
C ILE A 62 -4.99 20.65 15.68
N THR A 63 -3.84 20.29 16.26
CA THR A 63 -2.57 20.97 16.02
C THR A 63 -2.14 20.86 14.56
N VAL A 64 -2.19 19.65 13.99
CA VAL A 64 -1.87 19.40 12.58
C VAL A 64 -2.86 20.13 11.67
N GLY A 65 -4.16 20.11 11.99
CA GLY A 65 -5.18 20.85 11.25
C GLY A 65 -4.93 22.36 11.20
N CYS A 66 -4.52 22.96 12.32
CA CYS A 66 -4.10 24.37 12.39
C CYS A 66 -2.89 24.66 11.50
N ILE A 67 -1.86 23.80 11.53
CA ILE A 67 -0.66 23.95 10.69
C ILE A 67 -1.05 23.89 9.21
N ILE A 68 -1.82 22.88 8.80
CA ILE A 68 -2.28 22.72 7.40
C ILE A 68 -3.07 23.95 6.94
N PHE A 69 -3.99 24.45 7.77
CA PHE A 69 -4.76 25.66 7.47
C PHE A 69 -3.87 26.89 7.25
N LEU A 70 -2.92 27.13 8.16
CA LEU A 70 -2.02 28.28 8.08
C LEU A 70 -1.07 28.19 6.88
N VAL A 71 -0.49 27.01 6.62
CA VAL A 71 0.42 26.78 5.50
C VAL A 71 -0.33 26.90 4.16
N GLY A 72 -1.53 26.36 4.06
CA GLY A 72 -2.41 26.54 2.90
C GLY A 72 -2.74 28.02 2.66
N GLY A 73 -2.99 28.78 3.73
CA GLY A 73 -3.13 30.24 3.67
C GLY A 73 -1.88 30.93 3.12
N ILE A 74 -0.69 30.63 3.64
CA ILE A 74 0.59 31.18 3.19
C ILE A 74 0.81 30.88 1.69
N GLY A 75 0.58 29.64 1.26
CA GLY A 75 0.70 29.25 -0.15
C GLY A 75 -0.27 30.01 -1.06
N THR A 76 -1.52 30.10 -0.65
CA THR A 76 -2.57 30.84 -1.37
C THR A 76 -2.25 32.32 -1.50
N LEU A 77 -1.93 32.99 -0.39
CA LEU A 77 -1.59 34.42 -0.36
C LEU A 77 -0.30 34.70 -1.16
N GLY A 78 0.71 33.84 -1.03
CA GLY A 78 1.97 33.94 -1.78
C GLY A 78 1.75 33.89 -3.29
N ALA A 79 0.85 33.01 -3.76
CA ALA A 79 0.50 32.88 -5.17
C ALA A 79 -0.39 34.02 -5.69
N ILE A 80 -1.42 34.43 -4.92
CA ILE A 80 -2.33 35.53 -5.31
C ILE A 80 -1.57 36.85 -5.38
N PHE A 81 -0.89 37.23 -4.31
CA PHE A 81 -0.19 38.50 -4.19
C PHE A 81 1.18 38.51 -4.90
N ARG A 82 1.58 37.37 -5.47
CA ARG A 82 2.89 37.18 -6.13
C ARG A 82 4.04 37.57 -5.19
N TRP A 83 3.89 37.25 -3.91
CA TRP A 83 4.82 37.63 -2.86
C TRP A 83 5.81 36.50 -2.61
N ARG A 84 7.00 36.64 -3.20
CA ARG A 84 8.09 35.66 -3.16
C ARG A 84 8.46 35.16 -1.76
N PRO A 85 8.64 36.00 -0.73
CA PRO A 85 9.01 35.50 0.59
C PRO A 85 7.98 34.50 1.15
N LEU A 86 6.68 34.69 0.91
CA LEU A 86 5.65 33.72 1.33
C LEU A 86 5.77 32.37 0.60
N LEU A 87 6.08 32.36 -0.70
CA LEU A 87 6.29 31.12 -1.46
C LEU A 87 7.56 30.38 -1.01
N ILE A 88 8.60 31.11 -0.58
CA ILE A 88 9.82 30.51 -0.02
C ILE A 88 9.54 29.94 1.37
N ILE A 89 8.84 30.68 2.25
CA ILE A 89 8.43 30.20 3.57
C ILE A 89 7.58 28.93 3.44
N TYR A 90 6.61 28.92 2.51
CA TYR A 90 5.81 27.72 2.20
C TYR A 90 6.69 26.53 1.82
N ALA A 91 7.65 26.72 0.90
CA ALA A 91 8.54 25.65 0.47
C ALA A 91 9.45 25.13 1.60
N VAL A 92 9.93 26.03 2.48
CA VAL A 92 10.76 25.66 3.64
C VAL A 92 9.94 24.83 4.64
N ILE A 93 8.70 25.25 4.95
CA ILE A 93 7.85 24.51 5.90
C ILE A 93 7.58 23.09 5.41
N TRP A 94 7.19 22.91 4.13
CA TRP A 94 6.99 21.57 3.58
C TRP A 94 8.27 20.76 3.48
N THR A 95 9.42 21.39 3.21
CA THR A 95 10.70 20.67 3.24
C THR A 95 10.98 20.12 4.64
N VAL A 96 10.69 20.90 5.69
CA VAL A 96 10.82 20.43 7.07
C VAL A 96 9.80 19.34 7.39
N ALA A 97 8.56 19.44 6.90
CA ALA A 97 7.53 18.41 7.07
C ALA A 97 7.97 17.06 6.49
N VAL A 98 8.41 17.02 5.23
CA VAL A 98 8.96 15.80 4.59
C VAL A 98 10.09 15.19 5.44
N LEU A 99 10.99 16.01 5.97
CA LEU A 99 12.09 15.50 6.81
C LEU A 99 11.59 14.88 8.12
N ILE A 100 10.56 15.47 8.73
CA ILE A 100 9.91 14.90 9.92
C ILE A 100 9.17 13.60 9.57
N GLU A 101 8.47 13.54 8.44
CA GLU A 101 7.80 12.32 7.99
C GLU A 101 8.77 11.17 7.75
N VAL A 102 9.90 11.44 7.08
CA VAL A 102 10.96 10.43 6.86
C VAL A 102 11.57 9.99 8.19
N ALA A 103 11.87 10.91 9.10
CA ALA A 103 12.40 10.57 10.42
C ALA A 103 11.39 9.76 11.25
N GLY A 104 10.11 10.13 11.19
CA GLY A 104 9.01 9.42 11.84
C GLY A 104 8.80 8.02 11.27
N ALA A 105 8.92 7.84 9.96
CA ALA A 105 8.87 6.53 9.32
C ALA A 105 10.03 5.64 9.78
N ILE A 106 11.27 6.14 9.76
CA ILE A 106 12.45 5.41 10.24
C ILE A 106 12.30 5.04 11.73
N ALA A 107 11.87 5.99 12.55
CA ALA A 107 11.63 5.75 13.97
C ALA A 107 10.52 4.72 14.20
N SER A 108 9.42 4.80 13.44
CA SER A 108 8.30 3.85 13.51
C SER A 108 8.78 2.42 13.22
N PHE A 109 9.59 2.21 12.18
CA PHE A 109 10.19 0.90 11.89
C PHE A 109 11.13 0.41 12.99
N TYR A 110 11.91 1.31 13.59
CA TYR A 110 12.82 0.95 14.67
C TYR A 110 12.08 0.59 15.96
N TYR A 111 11.04 1.33 16.32
CA TYR A 111 10.24 1.10 17.52
C TYR A 111 9.22 -0.02 17.36
N SER A 112 8.71 -0.30 16.15
CA SER A 112 7.85 -1.46 15.90
C SER A 112 8.61 -2.78 16.05
N ALA A 113 9.93 -2.79 15.78
CA ALA A 113 10.80 -3.92 16.04
C ALA A 113 11.13 -4.11 17.52
N ASN A 114 11.03 -3.05 18.33
CA ASN A 114 11.41 -3.01 19.74
C ASN A 114 10.28 -2.47 20.62
N VAL A 115 9.02 -2.84 20.34
CA VAL A 115 7.87 -2.40 21.15
C VAL A 115 8.19 -2.74 22.60
N THR A 116 8.39 -1.71 23.42
CA THR A 116 8.87 -1.86 24.79
C THR A 116 7.81 -2.58 25.61
N ASP A 117 8.24 -3.45 26.52
CA ASP A 117 7.33 -4.20 27.40
C ASP A 117 6.35 -3.28 28.15
N GLY A 118 6.74 -2.02 28.41
CA GLY A 118 5.88 -1.01 29.02
C GLY A 118 4.64 -0.61 28.20
N ALA A 119 4.71 -0.58 26.86
CA ALA A 119 3.54 -0.27 26.03
C ALA A 119 2.54 -1.43 26.00
N LYS A 120 3.05 -2.67 25.98
CA LYS A 120 2.24 -3.89 26.07
C LYS A 120 1.54 -3.98 27.42
N GLU A 121 2.26 -3.68 28.49
CA GLU A 121 1.74 -3.70 29.86
C GLU A 121 0.63 -2.66 30.07
N GLN A 122 0.82 -1.43 29.55
CA GLN A 122 -0.21 -0.40 29.64
C GLN A 122 -1.51 -0.81 28.94
N TYR A 123 -1.40 -1.45 27.77
CA TYR A 123 -2.56 -1.94 27.03
C TYR A 123 -3.26 -3.10 27.77
N ARG A 124 -2.49 -4.09 28.26
CA ARG A 124 -3.03 -5.21 29.05
C ARG A 124 -3.82 -4.69 30.25
N ARG A 125 -3.21 -3.79 31.03
CA ARG A 125 -3.85 -3.23 32.23
C ARG A 125 -5.16 -2.51 31.91
N GLY A 126 -5.18 -1.68 30.86
CA GLY A 126 -6.40 -0.96 30.46
C GLY A 126 -7.51 -1.92 29.99
N TRP A 127 -7.17 -3.02 29.34
CA TRP A 127 -8.13 -4.05 28.96
C TRP A 127 -8.65 -4.87 30.14
N THR A 128 -7.77 -5.25 31.07
CA THR A 128 -8.17 -5.94 32.30
C THR A 128 -9.14 -5.08 33.11
N GLU A 129 -8.82 -3.80 33.32
CA GLU A 129 -9.72 -2.84 33.99
C GLU A 129 -11.06 -2.70 33.25
N ALA A 130 -11.06 -2.66 31.90
CA ALA A 130 -12.30 -2.57 31.11
C ALA A 130 -13.19 -3.83 31.20
N ILE A 131 -12.59 -5.02 31.36
CA ILE A 131 -13.33 -6.26 31.58
C ILE A 131 -13.88 -6.32 33.01
N GLU A 132 -13.10 -5.91 34.02
CA GLU A 132 -13.52 -5.87 35.42
C GLU A 132 -14.70 -4.90 35.64
N GLU A 133 -14.68 -3.73 34.99
CA GLU A 133 -15.72 -2.71 35.10
C GLU A 133 -16.87 -2.89 34.09
N TYR A 134 -16.88 -3.98 33.32
CA TYR A 134 -17.79 -4.19 32.19
C TYR A 134 -19.28 -4.07 32.56
N ASP A 135 -19.70 -4.69 33.66
CA ASP A 135 -21.09 -4.63 34.13
C ASP A 135 -21.41 -3.35 34.92
N GLU A 136 -20.38 -2.64 35.39
CA GLU A 136 -20.51 -1.46 36.25
C GLU A 136 -20.55 -0.15 35.45
N LYS A 137 -19.83 -0.09 34.31
CA LYS A 137 -19.71 1.12 33.48
C LYS A 137 -20.17 0.87 32.06
N GLU A 138 -21.18 1.64 31.64
CA GLU A 138 -21.70 1.61 30.26
C GLU A 138 -20.62 1.94 29.22
N GLU A 139 -19.65 2.78 29.57
CA GLU A 139 -18.51 3.10 28.71
C GLU A 139 -17.60 1.88 28.48
N ALA A 140 -17.31 1.12 29.54
CA ALA A 140 -16.50 -0.11 29.49
C ALA A 140 -17.19 -1.17 28.64
N LYS A 141 -18.48 -1.37 28.89
CA LYS A 141 -19.35 -2.21 28.09
C LYS A 141 -19.29 -1.86 26.60
N ASN A 142 -19.50 -0.60 26.24
CA ASN A 142 -19.54 -0.17 24.85
C ASN A 142 -18.22 -0.40 24.11
N ILE A 143 -17.07 -0.14 24.75
CA ILE A 143 -15.77 -0.35 24.11
C ILE A 143 -15.46 -1.84 23.96
N VAL A 144 -15.67 -2.63 25.00
CA VAL A 144 -15.42 -4.08 24.95
C VAL A 144 -16.33 -4.73 23.91
N ASP A 145 -17.63 -4.40 23.91
CA ASP A 145 -18.58 -4.91 22.92
C ASP A 145 -18.21 -4.51 21.49
N LEU A 146 -17.79 -3.25 21.29
CA LEU A 146 -17.35 -2.77 19.97
C LEU A 146 -16.12 -3.53 19.49
N PHE A 147 -15.12 -3.75 20.33
CA PHE A 147 -13.91 -4.46 19.93
C PHE A 147 -14.18 -5.94 19.65
N GLN A 148 -14.89 -6.62 20.55
CA GLN A 148 -15.20 -8.05 20.39
C GLN A 148 -16.04 -8.31 19.14
N SER A 149 -17.06 -7.48 18.90
CA SER A 149 -17.91 -7.60 17.69
C SER A 149 -17.25 -7.10 16.40
N ARG A 150 -16.31 -6.15 16.46
CA ARG A 150 -15.65 -5.60 15.27
C ARG A 150 -14.48 -6.46 14.80
N TYR A 151 -13.77 -7.11 15.73
CA TYR A 151 -12.54 -7.83 15.48
C TYR A 151 -12.66 -9.34 15.71
N ASP A 152 -13.87 -9.85 15.94
CA ASP A 152 -14.17 -11.28 16.11
C ASP A 152 -13.22 -11.93 17.13
N CYS A 153 -13.14 -11.30 18.31
CA CYS A 153 -12.24 -11.67 19.40
C CYS A 153 -12.99 -11.72 20.73
N CYS A 154 -12.45 -12.41 21.73
CA CYS A 154 -13.04 -12.45 23.06
C CYS A 154 -12.01 -12.45 24.19
N GLY A 155 -12.31 -11.66 25.23
CA GLY A 155 -11.40 -11.41 26.35
C GLY A 155 -10.13 -10.67 25.93
N LEU A 156 -9.11 -10.68 26.78
CA LEU A 156 -7.82 -10.05 26.50
C LEU A 156 -6.94 -11.01 25.69
N ASP A 157 -6.68 -12.19 26.26
CA ASP A 157 -5.97 -13.31 25.65
C ASP A 157 -6.95 -14.42 25.24
N SER A 158 -8.06 -14.59 25.96
CA SER A 158 -9.07 -15.61 25.65
C SER A 158 -10.42 -15.33 26.30
N ALA A 159 -11.45 -16.07 25.88
CA ALA A 159 -12.78 -16.04 26.52
C ALA A 159 -12.77 -16.39 28.02
N GLN A 160 -11.70 -17.00 28.55
CA GLN A 160 -11.57 -17.36 29.96
C GLN A 160 -11.23 -16.17 30.87
N ASP A 161 -10.85 -15.03 30.29
CA ASP A 161 -10.49 -13.83 31.04
C ASP A 161 -11.72 -13.14 31.69
N TRP A 162 -12.93 -13.59 31.35
CA TRP A 162 -14.16 -13.06 31.92
C TRP A 162 -14.34 -13.49 33.38
N PRO A 163 -14.58 -12.56 34.33
CA PRO A 163 -14.65 -12.88 35.76
C PRO A 163 -15.78 -13.86 36.12
N ASP A 164 -16.92 -13.79 35.41
CA ASP A 164 -18.03 -14.73 35.56
C ASP A 164 -18.02 -15.86 34.52
N PHE A 165 -16.86 -16.16 33.93
CA PHE A 165 -16.70 -17.27 32.99
C PHE A 165 -17.19 -18.60 33.60
N ALA A 166 -16.90 -18.81 34.90
CA ALA A 166 -17.39 -19.98 35.61
C ALA A 166 -18.92 -20.10 35.53
N ASN A 167 -19.69 -19.00 35.63
CA ASN A 167 -21.16 -19.00 35.66
C ASN A 167 -21.84 -19.09 34.28
N SER A 168 -21.10 -19.39 33.20
CA SER A 168 -21.61 -19.42 31.82
C SER A 168 -22.16 -18.10 31.27
N SER A 169 -21.77 -16.96 31.85
CA SER A 169 -22.16 -15.64 31.36
C SER A 169 -21.00 -14.97 30.62
N LEU A 170 -20.98 -15.17 29.29
CA LEU A 170 -20.18 -14.39 28.36
C LEU A 170 -21.02 -13.25 27.76
N PRO A 171 -20.43 -12.10 27.44
CA PRO A 171 -21.11 -11.08 26.66
C PRO A 171 -21.59 -11.59 25.32
N MET A 172 -22.73 -11.07 24.87
CA MET A 172 -23.26 -11.39 23.53
C MET A 172 -22.28 -10.99 22.40
N SER A 173 -21.45 -9.98 22.63
CA SER A 173 -20.40 -9.52 21.71
C SER A 173 -19.24 -10.51 21.55
N CYS A 174 -19.06 -11.44 22.49
CA CYS A 174 -18.07 -12.51 22.47
C CYS A 174 -18.58 -13.81 21.80
N LEU A 175 -19.90 -13.97 21.69
CA LEU A 175 -20.52 -15.17 21.13
C LEU A 175 -20.49 -15.16 19.60
N CYS A 176 -20.31 -16.33 18.99
CA CYS A 176 -20.30 -16.53 17.54
C CYS A 176 -21.32 -17.59 17.10
N ASN A 177 -21.86 -17.44 15.89
CA ASN A 177 -22.99 -18.26 15.41
C ASN A 177 -22.60 -19.39 14.44
N ASN A 178 -21.43 -19.31 13.79
CA ASN A 178 -21.02 -20.25 12.74
C ASN A 178 -19.76 -21.02 13.14
N ILE A 179 -19.95 -22.27 13.53
CA ILE A 179 -18.92 -23.15 14.06
C ILE A 179 -18.24 -23.83 12.87
N GLY A 180 -16.91 -23.74 12.78
CA GLY A 180 -16.12 -24.31 11.67
C GLY A 180 -15.87 -23.37 10.48
N THR A 181 -16.27 -22.09 10.58
CA THR A 181 -15.89 -21.03 9.62
C THR A 181 -15.32 -19.83 10.38
N GLY A 182 -14.02 -19.56 10.27
CA GLY A 182 -13.36 -18.43 10.95
C GLY A 182 -12.89 -18.72 12.38
N ASN A 183 -12.74 -17.67 13.20
CA ASN A 183 -12.12 -17.68 14.54
C ASN A 183 -13.08 -18.14 15.69
N CYS A 184 -13.95 -19.13 15.46
CA CYS A 184 -15.01 -19.52 16.40
C CYS A 184 -14.77 -20.94 16.95
N ALA A 185 -14.72 -21.10 18.28
CA ALA A 185 -14.47 -22.37 18.94
C ALA A 185 -15.51 -22.70 20.03
N TYR A 186 -15.63 -23.99 20.36
CA TYR A 186 -16.42 -24.44 21.49
C TYR A 186 -15.68 -24.20 22.79
N VAL A 187 -16.29 -23.41 23.65
CA VAL A 187 -15.82 -23.19 25.00
C VAL A 187 -16.69 -24.01 25.95
N THR A 188 -16.06 -24.96 26.64
CA THR A 188 -16.74 -25.85 27.59
C THR A 188 -16.59 -25.31 29.00
N ILE A 189 -17.70 -25.05 29.66
CA ILE A 189 -17.75 -24.56 31.03
C ILE A 189 -18.25 -25.70 31.91
N VAL A 190 -17.48 -26.03 32.95
CA VAL A 190 -17.80 -27.12 33.88
C VAL A 190 -18.15 -26.50 35.22
N LEU A 191 -19.45 -26.49 35.55
CA LEU A 191 -20.00 -26.01 36.81
C LEU A 191 -20.59 -27.16 37.59
N GLU A 192 -20.08 -27.42 38.80
CA GLU A 192 -20.69 -28.35 39.76
C GLU A 192 -21.08 -29.73 39.16
N GLY A 193 -20.31 -30.22 38.16
CA GLY A 193 -20.55 -31.51 37.50
C GLY A 193 -21.49 -31.46 36.28
N ASN A 194 -21.97 -30.29 35.87
CA ASN A 194 -22.69 -30.06 34.61
C ASN A 194 -21.79 -29.31 33.60
N SER A 195 -21.78 -29.76 32.35
CA SER A 195 -20.97 -29.16 31.26
C SER A 195 -21.87 -28.42 30.28
N THR A 196 -21.69 -27.11 30.15
CA THR A 196 -22.32 -26.27 29.12
C THR A 196 -21.29 -25.92 28.05
N THR A 197 -21.63 -26.13 26.79
CA THR A 197 -20.79 -25.77 25.64
C THR A 197 -21.38 -24.57 24.93
N LEU A 198 -20.60 -23.51 24.80
CA LEU A 198 -20.97 -22.27 24.11
C LEU A 198 -20.01 -22.06 22.94
N ALA A 199 -20.49 -21.41 21.88
CA ALA A 199 -19.64 -20.99 20.76
C ALA A 199 -19.20 -19.54 20.99
N ALA A 200 -17.89 -19.33 21.14
CA ALA A 200 -17.30 -18.01 21.35
C ALA A 200 -16.09 -17.81 20.43
N TYR A 201 -15.71 -16.56 20.23
CA TYR A 201 -14.47 -16.26 19.52
C TYR A 201 -13.27 -16.82 20.30
N ASP A 202 -12.44 -17.59 19.61
CA ASP A 202 -11.30 -18.31 20.19
C ASP A 202 -10.08 -17.40 20.39
N GLU A 203 -9.98 -16.35 19.58
CA GLU A 203 -8.85 -15.43 19.61
C GLU A 203 -9.04 -14.31 20.64
N GLY A 204 -8.00 -14.04 21.44
CA GLY A 204 -7.94 -12.89 22.34
C GLY A 204 -7.91 -11.54 21.62
N CYS A 205 -8.55 -10.52 22.21
CA CYS A 205 -8.58 -9.19 21.60
C CYS A 205 -7.24 -8.47 21.57
N TYR A 206 -6.25 -8.90 22.37
CA TYR A 206 -4.87 -8.44 22.26
C TYR A 206 -4.28 -8.78 20.88
N ASP A 207 -4.32 -10.06 20.49
CA ASP A 207 -3.76 -10.52 19.22
C ASP A 207 -4.54 -9.98 18.03
N ALA A 208 -5.87 -9.92 18.13
CA ALA A 208 -6.71 -9.28 17.12
C ALA A 208 -6.34 -7.80 16.93
N THR A 209 -6.06 -7.08 18.02
CA THR A 209 -5.62 -5.69 17.97
C THR A 209 -4.21 -5.54 17.40
N VAL A 210 -3.27 -6.43 17.74
CA VAL A 210 -1.93 -6.43 17.15
C VAL A 210 -2.01 -6.64 15.63
N ARG A 211 -2.80 -7.61 15.16
CA ARG A 211 -3.04 -7.84 13.73
C ARG A 211 -3.69 -6.64 13.05
N PHE A 212 -4.65 -5.99 13.71
CA PHE A 212 -5.26 -4.75 13.23
C PHE A 212 -4.23 -3.61 13.10
N ILE A 213 -3.37 -3.41 14.10
CA ILE A 213 -2.31 -2.40 14.08
C ILE A 213 -1.34 -2.67 12.93
N GLN A 214 -0.94 -3.92 12.70
CA GLN A 214 -0.07 -4.28 11.57
C GLN A 214 -0.72 -3.96 10.21
N ARG A 215 -2.03 -4.23 10.06
CA ARG A 215 -2.78 -3.84 8.85
C ARG A 215 -2.82 -2.32 8.65
N ILE A 216 -3.02 -1.56 9.73
CA ILE A 216 -3.01 -0.10 9.69
C ILE A 216 -1.62 0.45 9.39
N GLN A 217 -0.55 -0.11 9.94
CA GLN A 217 0.81 0.37 9.71
C GLN A 217 1.17 0.38 8.22
N LEU A 218 0.73 -0.65 7.47
CA LEU A 218 0.90 -0.68 6.02
C LEU A 218 0.14 0.47 5.35
N ALA A 219 -1.14 0.65 5.69
CA ALA A 219 -1.98 1.72 5.14
C ALA A 219 -1.44 3.13 5.48
N LEU A 220 -0.96 3.34 6.71
CA LEU A 220 -0.33 4.58 7.16
C LEU A 220 0.99 4.84 6.42
N GLY A 221 1.81 3.81 6.21
CA GLY A 221 3.05 3.91 5.43
C GLY A 221 2.78 4.36 3.99
N ILE A 222 1.77 3.78 3.34
CA ILE A 222 1.34 4.16 1.98
C ILE A 222 0.84 5.60 1.97
N THR A 223 0.01 5.96 2.94
CA THR A 223 -0.56 7.30 3.06
C THR A 223 0.55 8.34 3.24
N GLY A 224 1.56 8.04 4.08
CA GLY A 224 2.74 8.90 4.27
C GLY A 224 3.55 9.09 2.98
N ILE A 225 3.76 8.03 2.18
CA ILE A 225 4.46 8.14 0.89
C ILE A 225 3.67 9.04 -0.08
N VAL A 226 2.35 8.85 -0.16
CA VAL A 226 1.48 9.66 -1.02
C VAL A 226 1.52 11.13 -0.58
N LEU A 227 1.45 11.40 0.73
CA LEU A 227 1.58 12.73 1.29
C LEU A 227 2.93 13.36 0.92
N ALA A 228 4.05 12.68 1.15
CA ALA A 228 5.38 13.16 0.79
C ALA A 228 5.51 13.53 -0.70
N ILE A 229 4.88 12.76 -1.59
CA ILE A 229 4.83 13.09 -3.04
C ILE A 229 4.09 14.41 -3.26
N PHE A 230 2.91 14.59 -2.67
CA PHE A 230 2.14 15.84 -2.80
C PHE A 230 2.88 17.05 -2.20
N GLU A 231 3.59 16.87 -1.09
CA GLU A 231 4.42 17.90 -0.48
C GLU A 231 5.56 18.34 -1.42
N VAL A 232 6.29 17.37 -1.99
CA VAL A 232 7.38 17.63 -2.96
C VAL A 232 6.85 18.32 -4.20
N LEU A 233 5.69 17.91 -4.72
CA LEU A 233 5.03 18.60 -5.85
C LEU A 233 4.68 20.05 -5.50
N GLY A 234 4.13 20.29 -4.30
CA GLY A 234 3.86 21.63 -3.78
C GLY A 234 5.12 22.50 -3.74
N ILE A 235 6.23 21.94 -3.26
CA ILE A 235 7.54 22.61 -3.21
C ILE A 235 8.03 22.98 -4.63
N ILE A 236 7.98 22.04 -5.58
CA ILE A 236 8.42 22.27 -6.97
C ILE A 236 7.60 23.40 -7.61
N VAL A 237 6.28 23.38 -7.46
CA VAL A 237 5.39 24.41 -8.01
C VAL A 237 5.63 25.77 -7.34
N ALA A 238 5.81 25.81 -6.01
CA ALA A 238 6.09 27.04 -5.27
C ALA A 238 7.41 27.68 -5.70
N ILE A 239 8.50 26.91 -5.80
CA ILE A 239 9.81 27.38 -6.28
C ILE A 239 9.70 27.79 -7.75
N GLY A 240 9.02 27.00 -8.59
CA GLY A 240 8.79 27.32 -10.00
C GLY A 240 8.04 28.65 -10.20
N LEU A 241 7.00 28.90 -9.40
CA LEU A 241 6.27 30.17 -9.37
C LEU A 241 7.17 31.31 -8.88
N CYS A 242 7.98 31.10 -7.83
CA CYS A 242 8.94 32.08 -7.33
C CYS A 242 9.95 32.51 -8.42
N CYS A 243 10.52 31.55 -9.14
CA CYS A 243 11.41 31.81 -10.28
C CYS A 243 10.70 32.55 -11.41
N CYS A 244 9.44 32.19 -11.72
CA CYS A 244 8.65 32.87 -12.75
C CYS A 244 8.35 34.33 -12.38
N ILE A 245 8.01 34.62 -11.12
CA ILE A 245 7.82 35.98 -10.62
C ILE A 245 9.13 36.77 -10.65
N THR A 246 10.27 36.10 -10.45
CA THR A 246 11.63 36.67 -10.57
C THR A 246 11.93 37.14 -11.97
N ASN A 247 11.77 36.27 -12.94
CA ASN A 247 12.00 36.60 -14.35
C ASN A 247 11.02 37.66 -14.89
N ALA A 248 9.78 37.70 -14.40
CA ALA A 248 8.79 38.71 -14.78
C ALA A 248 9.15 40.12 -14.29
N ARG A 249 9.70 40.27 -13.08
CA ARG A 249 10.20 41.58 -12.60
C ARG A 249 11.47 42.01 -13.32
N GLY A 250 12.44 41.10 -13.52
CA GLY A 250 13.67 41.41 -14.25
C GLY A 250 13.41 41.80 -15.72
N SER A 251 12.43 41.18 -16.37
CA SER A 251 12.03 41.57 -17.73
C SER A 251 11.41 42.98 -17.77
N TYR A 252 10.66 43.40 -16.75
CA TYR A 252 10.11 44.76 -16.66
C TYR A 252 11.21 45.81 -16.46
N GLU A 253 12.20 45.54 -15.60
CA GLU A 253 13.35 46.43 -15.40
C GLU A 253 14.23 46.54 -16.65
N VAL A 254 14.44 45.45 -17.38
CA VAL A 254 15.18 45.44 -18.65
C VAL A 254 14.41 46.15 -19.76
N THR A 255 13.08 46.03 -19.84
CA THR A 255 12.28 46.74 -20.86
C THR A 255 12.29 48.25 -20.64
N ASN A 256 12.40 48.71 -19.38
CA ASN A 256 12.57 50.13 -19.06
C ASN A 256 13.99 50.67 -19.35
N THR A 257 15.00 49.80 -19.46
CA THR A 257 16.38 50.18 -19.81
C THR A 257 16.72 49.94 -21.29
N ALA A 258 16.03 49.00 -21.96
CA ALA A 258 16.22 48.66 -23.38
C ALA A 258 15.41 49.53 -24.37
N ALA A 259 14.89 50.68 -23.93
CA ALA A 259 14.41 51.73 -24.85
C ALA A 259 15.55 52.35 -25.70
N MET A 260 16.78 51.87 -25.54
CA MET A 260 17.93 52.15 -26.41
C MET A 260 18.64 50.84 -26.77
N GLY A 261 18.37 50.30 -27.96
CA GLY A 261 19.16 49.22 -28.57
C GLY A 261 18.48 47.85 -28.52
N GLY A 262 18.06 47.38 -29.70
CA GLY A 262 17.53 46.04 -29.90
C GLY A 262 18.62 44.99 -30.00
N GLU A 263 18.36 43.81 -29.42
CA GLU A 263 19.11 42.59 -29.66
C GLU A 263 18.18 41.46 -30.09
N GLU A 264 18.62 40.76 -31.14
CA GLU A 264 18.04 39.56 -31.75
C GLU A 264 17.90 38.44 -30.70
N LYS A 265 16.69 37.89 -30.52
CA LYS A 265 16.43 36.83 -29.55
C LYS A 265 16.02 35.54 -30.25
N GLY A 266 16.97 34.60 -30.37
CA GLY A 266 16.73 33.24 -30.88
C GLY A 266 15.71 32.44 -30.05
N ARG A 267 15.27 31.28 -30.59
CA ARG A 267 14.31 30.32 -29.99
C ARG A 267 14.81 29.70 -28.68
N ASP A 268 15.02 30.51 -27.65
CA ASP A 268 15.60 30.05 -26.39
C ASP A 268 14.53 29.91 -25.30
N LEU A 269 14.54 28.76 -24.62
CA LEU A 269 13.54 28.44 -23.61
C LEU A 269 13.79 29.28 -22.34
N SER A 270 12.74 29.64 -21.61
CA SER A 270 12.91 30.29 -20.29
C SER A 270 13.69 29.37 -19.34
N THR A 271 14.40 29.92 -18.35
CA THR A 271 15.17 29.14 -17.35
C THR A 271 14.32 28.05 -16.68
N CYS A 272 13.07 28.38 -16.34
CA CYS A 272 12.10 27.42 -15.79
C CYS A 272 11.77 26.29 -16.77
N GLY A 273 11.57 26.61 -18.06
CA GLY A 273 11.39 25.59 -19.08
C GLY A 273 12.64 24.73 -19.28
N LYS A 274 13.85 25.31 -19.19
CA LYS A 274 15.12 24.55 -19.30
C LYS A 274 15.23 23.53 -18.17
N ILE A 275 14.93 23.93 -16.93
CA ILE A 275 14.93 23.05 -15.75
C ILE A 275 13.87 21.94 -15.91
N LEU A 276 12.63 22.30 -16.24
CA LEU A 276 11.53 21.34 -16.40
C LEU A 276 11.86 20.30 -17.48
N ARG A 277 12.47 20.73 -18.59
CA ARG A 277 12.93 19.83 -19.65
C ARG A 277 14.01 18.87 -19.16
N VAL A 278 15.00 19.35 -18.40
CA VAL A 278 16.07 18.50 -17.86
C VAL A 278 15.49 17.43 -16.92
N ILE A 279 14.61 17.83 -16.00
CA ILE A 279 13.95 16.89 -15.08
C ILE A 279 13.16 15.83 -15.86
N PHE A 280 12.35 16.26 -16.83
CA PHE A 280 11.57 15.35 -17.67
C PHE A 280 12.46 14.37 -18.44
N VAL A 281 13.58 14.83 -19.00
CA VAL A 281 14.54 13.96 -19.71
C VAL A 281 15.20 12.95 -18.76
N ILE A 282 15.58 13.36 -17.54
CA ILE A 282 16.17 12.44 -16.55
C ILE A 282 15.17 11.35 -16.18
N ILE A 283 13.92 11.70 -15.86
CA ILE A 283 12.87 10.74 -15.50
C ILE A 283 12.64 9.73 -16.64
N ASN A 284 12.54 10.20 -17.87
CA ASN A 284 12.37 9.30 -19.02
C ASN A 284 13.62 8.47 -19.32
N ALA A 285 14.83 8.96 -19.03
CA ALA A 285 16.05 8.16 -19.16
C ALA A 285 16.05 7.00 -18.14
N LEU A 286 15.66 7.27 -16.89
CA LEU A 286 15.49 6.22 -15.88
C LEU A 286 14.39 5.23 -16.28
N ALA A 287 13.25 5.71 -16.80
CA ALA A 287 12.17 4.86 -17.30
C ALA A 287 12.63 3.97 -18.48
N THR A 288 13.49 4.49 -19.35
CA THR A 288 14.09 3.70 -20.45
C THR A 288 14.95 2.56 -19.91
N LEU A 289 15.79 2.83 -18.89
CA LEU A 289 16.59 1.79 -18.25
C LEU A 289 15.73 0.73 -17.56
N MET A 290 14.65 1.14 -16.88
CA MET A 290 13.69 0.21 -16.29
C MET A 290 13.00 -0.64 -17.36
N GLY A 291 12.55 -0.04 -18.46
CA GLY A 291 11.92 -0.76 -19.57
C GLY A 291 12.83 -1.81 -20.21
N ILE A 292 14.11 -1.50 -20.41
CA ILE A 292 15.12 -2.45 -20.89
C ILE A 292 15.33 -3.59 -19.88
N GLY A 293 15.37 -3.28 -18.58
CA GLY A 293 15.45 -4.26 -17.51
C GLY A 293 14.26 -5.23 -17.53
N THR A 294 13.03 -4.70 -17.59
CA THR A 294 11.81 -5.51 -17.67
C THR A 294 11.77 -6.39 -18.92
N LEU A 295 12.19 -5.85 -20.07
CA LEU A 295 12.33 -6.61 -21.31
C LEU A 295 13.33 -7.77 -21.15
N ALA A 296 14.48 -7.52 -20.55
CA ALA A 296 15.50 -8.54 -20.31
C ALA A 296 15.00 -9.64 -19.37
N VAL A 297 14.28 -9.27 -18.30
CA VAL A 297 13.64 -10.23 -17.37
C VAL A 297 12.56 -11.05 -18.07
N GLY A 298 11.76 -10.44 -18.95
CA GLY A 298 10.74 -11.15 -19.75
C GLY A 298 11.38 -12.18 -20.69
N ILE A 299 12.44 -11.80 -21.41
CA ILE A 299 13.20 -12.71 -22.28
C ILE A 299 13.85 -13.84 -21.46
N TYR A 300 14.47 -13.50 -20.33
CA TYR A 300 15.07 -14.50 -19.45
C TYR A 300 14.01 -15.48 -18.93
N SER A 301 12.86 -14.99 -18.48
CA SER A 301 11.74 -15.81 -18.00
C SER A 301 11.22 -16.76 -19.07
N LEU A 302 11.13 -16.34 -20.34
CA LEU A 302 10.73 -17.24 -21.44
C LEU A 302 11.71 -18.39 -21.66
N VAL A 303 13.00 -18.18 -21.40
CA VAL A 303 14.05 -19.18 -21.64
C VAL A 303 14.23 -20.08 -20.41
N ALA A 304 14.22 -19.51 -19.21
CA ALA A 304 14.50 -20.21 -17.96
C ALA A 304 13.31 -21.01 -17.43
N ASN A 305 12.08 -20.51 -17.61
CA ASN A 305 10.90 -21.07 -16.94
C ASN A 305 10.19 -22.20 -17.70
N ARG A 306 10.77 -22.74 -18.79
CA ARG A 306 10.26 -24.00 -19.41
C ARG A 306 10.12 -25.13 -18.39
N LYS A 307 10.88 -25.09 -17.30
CA LYS A 307 10.87 -26.09 -16.22
C LYS A 307 9.61 -26.08 -15.36
N TYR A 308 8.78 -25.03 -15.40
CA TYR A 308 7.59 -24.90 -14.54
C TYR A 308 6.26 -25.12 -15.30
N GLU A 309 6.34 -25.42 -16.61
CA GLU A 309 5.20 -25.69 -17.51
C GLU A 309 4.23 -26.75 -16.95
N PHE A 310 4.75 -27.67 -16.13
CA PHE A 310 3.99 -28.75 -15.53
C PHE A 310 2.92 -28.28 -14.52
N ILE A 311 3.13 -27.16 -13.83
CA ILE A 311 2.30 -26.77 -12.65
C ILE A 311 1.35 -25.63 -12.94
N THR A 312 1.75 -24.65 -13.76
CA THR A 312 0.85 -23.55 -14.15
C THR A 312 0.36 -23.66 -15.59
N GLY A 313 0.74 -24.71 -16.32
CA GLY A 313 0.43 -24.85 -17.74
C GLY A 313 1.08 -23.74 -18.58
N ASN A 314 0.32 -23.21 -19.56
CA ASN A 314 0.80 -22.17 -20.47
C ASN A 314 0.90 -20.77 -19.84
N ASP A 315 0.52 -20.60 -18.56
CA ASP A 315 0.42 -19.29 -17.92
C ASP A 315 1.78 -18.63 -17.68
N HIS A 316 2.86 -19.42 -17.54
CA HIS A 316 4.23 -18.88 -17.52
C HIS A 316 4.64 -18.23 -18.85
N VAL A 317 4.22 -18.78 -19.98
CA VAL A 317 4.51 -18.23 -21.32
C VAL A 317 3.73 -16.93 -21.51
N ALA A 318 2.48 -16.88 -21.06
CA ALA A 318 1.66 -15.67 -21.08
C ALA A 318 2.30 -14.55 -20.26
N SER A 319 2.71 -14.85 -19.02
CA SER A 319 3.31 -13.88 -18.09
C SER A 319 4.62 -13.29 -18.61
N ALA A 320 5.51 -14.13 -19.14
CA ALA A 320 6.78 -13.69 -19.70
C ALA A 320 6.59 -12.89 -21.01
N THR A 321 5.62 -13.26 -21.84
CA THR A 321 5.24 -12.51 -23.04
C THR A 321 4.70 -11.12 -22.69
N LEU A 322 3.87 -11.01 -21.64
CA LEU A 322 3.38 -9.73 -21.14
C LEU A 322 4.52 -8.82 -20.67
N LEU A 323 5.50 -9.34 -19.92
CA LEU A 323 6.68 -8.57 -19.49
C LEU A 323 7.48 -8.01 -20.68
N ILE A 324 7.60 -8.77 -21.76
CA ILE A 324 8.28 -8.32 -22.98
C ILE A 324 7.51 -7.18 -23.65
N ILE A 325 6.18 -7.32 -23.79
CA ILE A 325 5.33 -6.28 -24.39
C ILE A 325 5.38 -5.00 -23.55
N VAL A 326 5.22 -5.12 -22.22
CA VAL A 326 5.26 -3.98 -21.29
C VAL A 326 6.63 -3.31 -21.30
N GLY A 327 7.72 -4.08 -21.17
CA GLY A 327 9.08 -3.55 -21.20
C GLY A 327 9.42 -2.83 -22.51
N THR A 328 8.99 -3.39 -23.64
CA THR A 328 9.13 -2.76 -24.96
C THR A 328 8.31 -1.46 -25.03
N GLY A 329 7.07 -1.48 -24.57
CA GLY A 329 6.18 -0.32 -24.55
C GLY A 329 6.74 0.84 -23.73
N ILE A 330 7.16 0.57 -22.49
CA ILE A 330 7.77 1.57 -21.58
C ILE A 330 9.00 2.19 -22.25
N THR A 331 9.87 1.36 -22.83
CA THR A 331 11.09 1.82 -23.50
C THR A 331 10.78 2.75 -24.67
N LEU A 332 9.84 2.37 -25.54
CA LEU A 332 9.47 3.18 -26.72
C LEU A 332 8.82 4.51 -26.33
N VAL A 333 7.90 4.48 -25.36
CA VAL A 333 7.21 5.69 -24.89
C VAL A 333 8.21 6.64 -24.21
N ALA A 334 9.08 6.13 -23.34
CA ALA A 334 10.09 6.94 -22.67
C ALA A 334 11.08 7.57 -23.66
N LEU A 335 11.54 6.81 -24.66
CA LEU A 335 12.38 7.34 -25.75
C LEU A 335 11.65 8.42 -26.56
N ALA A 336 10.37 8.21 -26.89
CA ALA A 336 9.56 9.23 -27.56
C ALA A 336 9.44 10.51 -26.72
N GLY A 337 9.33 10.38 -25.39
CA GLY A 337 9.38 11.49 -24.44
C GLY A 337 10.71 12.27 -24.51
N ILE A 338 11.85 11.56 -24.41
CA ILE A 338 13.19 12.17 -24.50
C ILE A 338 13.37 12.88 -25.84
N VAL A 339 13.11 12.18 -26.96
CA VAL A 339 13.26 12.72 -28.31
C VAL A 339 12.33 13.91 -28.51
N GLY A 340 11.08 13.83 -28.04
CA GLY A 340 10.11 14.92 -28.06
C GLY A 340 10.59 16.16 -27.30
N ALA A 341 11.17 15.98 -26.13
CA ALA A 341 11.68 17.06 -25.28
C ALA A 341 12.98 17.69 -25.81
N VAL A 342 13.94 16.87 -26.26
CA VAL A 342 15.26 17.30 -26.74
C VAL A 342 15.15 17.94 -28.13
N LEU A 343 14.49 17.26 -29.07
CA LEU A 343 14.29 17.76 -30.43
C LEU A 343 13.14 18.79 -30.53
N ARG A 344 12.46 19.05 -29.41
CA ARG A 344 11.33 19.99 -29.30
C ARG A 344 10.18 19.63 -30.26
N LYS A 345 9.97 18.33 -30.50
CA LYS A 345 8.93 17.82 -31.41
C LYS A 345 7.60 17.68 -30.65
N ARG A 346 6.71 18.66 -30.85
CA ARG A 346 5.38 18.72 -30.23
C ARG A 346 4.56 17.44 -30.43
N PHE A 347 4.58 16.89 -31.65
CA PHE A 347 3.84 15.68 -32.00
C PHE A 347 4.21 14.47 -31.13
N LEU A 348 5.50 14.26 -30.86
CA LEU A 348 5.96 13.16 -29.99
C LEU A 348 5.54 13.35 -28.53
N LEU A 349 5.54 14.59 -28.03
CA LEU A 349 5.06 14.89 -26.67
C LEU A 349 3.53 14.73 -26.54
N ILE A 350 2.76 15.01 -27.59
CA ILE A 350 1.31 14.77 -27.61
C ILE A 350 1.02 13.26 -27.61
N ILE A 351 1.74 12.48 -28.43
CA ILE A 351 1.63 11.01 -28.42
C ILE A 351 1.98 10.46 -27.04
N TYR A 352 3.08 10.93 -26.44
CA TYR A 352 3.48 10.53 -25.08
C TYR A 352 2.35 10.75 -24.07
N ILE A 353 1.75 11.94 -24.05
CA ILE A 353 0.63 12.26 -23.16
C ILE A 353 -0.58 11.36 -23.44
N ALA A 354 -0.94 11.18 -24.71
CA ALA A 354 -2.09 10.36 -25.10
C ALA A 354 -1.93 8.90 -24.67
N VAL A 355 -0.74 8.32 -24.82
CA VAL A 355 -0.46 6.94 -24.40
C VAL A 355 -0.63 6.78 -22.89
N TRP A 356 -0.02 7.64 -22.07
CA TRP A 356 -0.17 7.55 -20.61
C TRP A 356 -1.61 7.77 -20.14
N VAL A 357 -2.37 8.68 -20.76
CA VAL A 357 -3.80 8.83 -20.44
C VAL A 357 -4.58 7.57 -20.76
N VAL A 358 -4.27 6.88 -21.86
CA VAL A 358 -4.90 5.59 -22.19
C VAL A 358 -4.52 4.51 -21.17
N VAL A 359 -3.25 4.44 -20.75
CA VAL A 359 -2.81 3.48 -19.73
C VAL A 359 -3.53 3.70 -18.41
N ILE A 360 -3.62 4.94 -17.91
CA ILE A 360 -4.38 5.27 -16.69
C ILE A 360 -5.83 4.77 -16.78
N ILE A 361 -6.49 4.96 -17.92
CA ILE A 361 -7.87 4.49 -18.13
C ILE A 361 -7.93 2.96 -18.08
N LEU A 362 -6.99 2.27 -18.73
CA LEU A 362 -6.93 0.81 -18.73
C LEU A 362 -6.68 0.25 -17.33
N GLU A 363 -5.84 0.90 -16.51
CA GLU A 363 -5.57 0.48 -15.14
C GLU A 363 -6.79 0.64 -14.24
N ILE A 364 -7.47 1.80 -14.31
CA ILE A 364 -8.71 2.03 -13.55
C ILE A 364 -9.76 0.99 -13.92
N VAL A 365 -9.87 0.67 -15.22
CA VAL A 365 -10.78 -0.36 -15.73
C VAL A 365 -10.38 -1.75 -15.20
N ALA A 366 -9.10 -2.11 -15.24
CA ALA A 366 -8.60 -3.40 -14.75
C ALA A 366 -8.84 -3.57 -13.25
N VAL A 367 -8.59 -2.53 -12.46
CA VAL A 367 -8.87 -2.51 -11.02
C VAL A 367 -10.37 -2.70 -10.77
N ALA A 368 -11.23 -1.95 -11.47
CA ALA A 368 -12.68 -2.09 -11.35
C ALA A 368 -13.17 -3.51 -11.72
N PHE A 369 -12.65 -4.09 -12.81
CA PHE A 369 -12.96 -5.46 -13.19
C PHE A 369 -12.49 -6.48 -12.15
N SER A 370 -11.29 -6.29 -11.56
CA SER A 370 -10.79 -7.16 -10.49
C SER A 370 -11.69 -7.16 -9.27
N PHE A 371 -12.30 -6.03 -8.91
CA PHE A 371 -13.26 -5.98 -7.81
C PHE A 371 -14.58 -6.67 -8.18
N VAL A 372 -15.14 -6.37 -9.36
CA VAL A 372 -16.44 -6.89 -9.81
C VAL A 372 -16.43 -8.40 -10.03
N TYR A 373 -15.31 -8.98 -10.46
CA TYR A 373 -15.21 -10.42 -10.80
C TYR A 373 -14.50 -11.27 -9.73
N SER A 374 -14.17 -10.68 -8.58
CA SER A 374 -13.44 -11.38 -7.51
C SER A 374 -14.13 -12.66 -7.02
N GLU A 375 -15.46 -12.75 -7.10
CA GLU A 375 -16.25 -13.92 -6.65
C GLU A 375 -16.41 -15.04 -7.69
N ASN A 376 -16.35 -14.73 -9.00
CA ASN A 376 -16.54 -15.72 -10.08
C ASN A 376 -15.23 -16.32 -10.61
N VAL A 377 -14.11 -15.64 -10.38
CA VAL A 377 -12.78 -16.09 -10.83
C VAL A 377 -12.21 -17.16 -9.87
N THR A 378 -12.62 -17.15 -8.61
CA THR A 378 -12.10 -18.03 -7.56
C THR A 378 -12.39 -19.51 -7.83
N GLU A 379 -13.61 -19.91 -8.23
CA GLU A 379 -13.92 -21.33 -8.46
C GLU A 379 -13.13 -21.95 -9.62
N ASN A 380 -13.02 -21.25 -10.75
CA ASN A 380 -12.31 -21.76 -11.92
C ASN A 380 -10.80 -21.84 -11.71
N VAL A 381 -10.25 -20.88 -10.95
CA VAL A 381 -8.82 -20.86 -10.60
C VAL A 381 -8.53 -21.89 -9.52
N GLU A 382 -9.41 -22.04 -8.52
CA GLU A 382 -9.32 -23.05 -7.48
C GLU A 382 -9.28 -24.46 -8.09
N ASN A 383 -10.23 -24.81 -8.96
CA ASN A 383 -10.28 -26.13 -9.57
C ASN A 383 -9.00 -26.44 -10.37
N ARG A 384 -8.49 -25.47 -11.15
CA ARG A 384 -7.23 -25.64 -11.89
C ARG A 384 -6.02 -25.81 -10.98
N TYR A 385 -5.97 -25.06 -9.89
CA TYR A 385 -4.90 -25.16 -8.90
C TYR A 385 -4.92 -26.55 -8.24
N ARG A 386 -6.10 -27.02 -7.81
CA ARG A 386 -6.29 -28.34 -7.23
C ARG A 386 -5.88 -29.45 -8.20
N ASP A 387 -6.37 -29.42 -9.45
CA ASP A 387 -6.02 -30.39 -10.48
C ASP A 387 -4.50 -30.45 -10.76
N GLY A 388 -3.86 -29.27 -10.88
CA GLY A 388 -2.42 -29.17 -11.10
C GLY A 388 -1.61 -29.72 -9.93
N TRP A 389 -2.04 -29.44 -8.70
CA TRP A 389 -1.38 -29.92 -7.49
C TRP A 389 -1.51 -31.43 -7.31
N GLU A 390 -2.70 -31.99 -7.53
CA GLU A 390 -2.91 -33.45 -7.48
C GLU A 390 -1.99 -34.18 -8.45
N LYS A 391 -1.86 -33.65 -9.68
CA LYS A 391 -0.97 -34.22 -10.68
C LYS A 391 0.50 -34.17 -10.22
N ALA A 392 0.91 -33.05 -9.61
CA ALA A 392 2.26 -32.87 -9.09
C ALA A 392 2.61 -33.81 -7.92
N ILE A 393 1.66 -34.09 -7.02
CA ILE A 393 1.87 -35.09 -5.96
C ILE A 393 1.99 -36.51 -6.54
N LYS A 394 1.13 -36.89 -7.51
CA LYS A 394 1.16 -38.23 -8.14
C LYS A 394 2.49 -38.50 -8.87
N GLU A 395 2.98 -37.50 -9.61
CA GLU A 395 4.20 -37.59 -10.43
C GLU A 395 5.47 -37.12 -9.70
N TYR A 396 5.40 -36.90 -8.38
CA TYR A 396 6.49 -36.32 -7.58
C TYR A 396 7.82 -37.09 -7.66
N THR A 397 7.78 -38.43 -7.77
CA THR A 397 9.02 -39.24 -7.91
C THR A 397 9.55 -39.28 -9.34
N THR A 398 8.65 -39.18 -10.32
CA THR A 398 8.93 -39.43 -11.73
C THR A 398 9.29 -38.18 -12.51
N ASP A 399 8.78 -37.02 -12.10
CA ASP A 399 9.02 -35.74 -12.74
C ASP A 399 9.80 -34.80 -11.80
N THR A 400 11.02 -34.43 -12.22
CA THR A 400 11.87 -33.49 -11.49
C THR A 400 11.27 -32.09 -11.35
N ALA A 401 10.47 -31.64 -12.32
CA ALA A 401 9.79 -30.35 -12.27
C ALA A 401 8.66 -30.35 -11.24
N ALA A 402 7.86 -31.42 -11.22
CA ALA A 402 6.82 -31.63 -10.20
C ALA A 402 7.45 -31.65 -8.80
N LYS A 403 8.54 -32.40 -8.64
CA LYS A 403 9.30 -32.46 -7.40
C LYS A 403 9.80 -31.10 -6.94
N ASP A 404 10.54 -30.39 -7.79
CA ASP A 404 11.19 -29.12 -7.43
C ASP A 404 10.17 -28.08 -6.97
N ALA A 405 9.02 -28.02 -7.62
CA ALA A 405 8.02 -27.03 -7.33
C ALA A 405 7.13 -27.38 -6.13
N VAL A 406 6.75 -28.64 -5.94
CA VAL A 406 6.12 -29.09 -4.69
C VAL A 406 7.07 -28.83 -3.51
N ASP A 407 8.36 -29.17 -3.66
CA ASP A 407 9.37 -28.91 -2.63
C ASP A 407 9.53 -27.42 -2.33
N THR A 408 9.51 -26.58 -3.36
CA THR A 408 9.65 -25.13 -3.22
C THR A 408 8.44 -24.53 -2.50
N ILE A 409 7.22 -24.93 -2.90
CA ILE A 409 6.00 -24.40 -2.31
C ILE A 409 5.86 -24.86 -0.85
N GLN A 410 6.09 -26.14 -0.55
CA GLN A 410 6.02 -26.66 0.82
C GLN A 410 7.05 -25.99 1.74
N LYS A 411 8.31 -25.82 1.29
CA LYS A 411 9.35 -25.15 2.09
C LYS A 411 9.10 -23.67 2.29
N ASN A 412 8.77 -22.94 1.23
CA ASN A 412 8.59 -21.48 1.30
C ASN A 412 7.27 -21.11 1.98
N GLY A 413 6.22 -21.89 1.70
CA GLY A 413 4.88 -21.70 2.24
C GLY A 413 4.69 -22.31 3.63
N LYS A 414 5.71 -23.02 4.16
CA LYS A 414 5.66 -23.75 5.44
C LYS A 414 4.37 -24.56 5.58
N CYS A 415 4.10 -25.37 4.57
CA CYS A 415 2.87 -26.10 4.40
C CYS A 415 3.17 -27.52 3.90
N CYS A 416 2.23 -28.45 4.08
CA CYS A 416 2.39 -29.82 3.59
C CYS A 416 1.10 -30.31 2.90
N GLY A 417 1.27 -30.88 1.70
CA GLY A 417 0.16 -31.34 0.86
C GLY A 417 -0.73 -30.20 0.36
N LEU A 418 -1.86 -30.55 -0.27
CA LEU A 418 -2.81 -29.57 -0.82
C LEU A 418 -3.63 -28.94 0.31
N ASN A 419 -4.35 -29.77 1.05
CA ASN A 419 -5.15 -29.43 2.21
C ASN A 419 -4.41 -29.78 3.50
N ASN A 420 -3.66 -30.89 3.52
CA ASN A 420 -2.84 -31.32 4.67
C ASN A 420 -1.84 -32.43 4.26
N ALA A 421 -1.09 -32.96 5.23
CA ALA A 421 -0.13 -34.04 4.98
C ALA A 421 -0.75 -35.40 4.58
N THR A 422 -2.03 -35.65 4.88
CA THR A 422 -2.69 -36.94 4.53
C THR A 422 -2.91 -37.06 3.02
N ASP A 423 -2.92 -35.96 2.28
CA ASP A 423 -2.98 -35.95 0.81
C ASP A 423 -1.89 -36.82 0.15
N TRP A 424 -0.71 -36.94 0.76
CA TRP A 424 0.37 -37.80 0.25
C TRP A 424 -0.01 -39.28 0.23
N VAL A 425 -0.91 -39.68 1.13
CA VAL A 425 -1.46 -41.04 1.26
C VAL A 425 -2.74 -41.16 0.43
N GLU A 426 -3.67 -40.24 0.61
CA GLU A 426 -5.01 -40.27 0.00
C GLU A 426 -4.95 -40.19 -1.53
N LEU A 427 -4.00 -39.43 -2.09
CA LEU A 427 -3.79 -39.33 -3.54
C LEU A 427 -2.94 -40.46 -4.11
N ASN A 428 -2.59 -41.47 -3.30
CA ASN A 428 -1.78 -42.62 -3.68
C ASN A 428 -0.46 -42.21 -4.33
N SER A 429 0.27 -41.28 -3.69
CA SER A 429 1.50 -40.75 -4.25
C SER A 429 2.55 -41.86 -4.43
N THR A 430 3.27 -41.81 -5.56
CA THR A 430 4.37 -42.75 -5.83
C THR A 430 5.46 -42.67 -4.75
N TYR A 431 5.67 -41.48 -4.17
CA TYR A 431 6.64 -41.26 -3.10
C TYR A 431 6.27 -41.99 -1.81
N PHE A 432 5.02 -41.85 -1.37
CA PHE A 432 4.56 -42.50 -0.14
C PHE A 432 4.57 -44.01 -0.28
N ASN A 433 4.13 -44.53 -1.43
CA ASN A 433 4.14 -45.98 -1.70
C ASN A 433 5.54 -46.61 -1.68
N GLU A 434 6.57 -45.89 -2.14
CA GLU A 434 7.93 -46.41 -2.19
C GLU A 434 8.68 -46.25 -0.86
N ARG A 435 8.44 -45.16 -0.13
CA ARG A 435 9.27 -44.78 1.02
C ARG A 435 8.56 -44.83 2.36
N LEU A 436 7.23 -44.90 2.35
CA LEU A 436 6.39 -44.94 3.53
C LEU A 436 6.70 -43.75 4.48
N SER A 437 6.94 -42.58 3.89
CA SER A 437 7.35 -41.36 4.59
C SER A 437 6.91 -40.12 3.82
N LEU A 438 6.71 -39.01 4.53
CA LEU A 438 6.50 -37.69 3.91
C LEU A 438 7.79 -37.14 3.28
N PRO A 439 7.70 -36.31 2.22
CA PRO A 439 8.87 -35.65 1.65
C PRO A 439 9.59 -34.75 2.64
N ASP A 440 10.91 -34.61 2.49
CA ASP A 440 11.72 -33.73 3.34
C ASP A 440 11.29 -32.27 3.30
N SER A 441 10.60 -31.83 2.24
CA SER A 441 10.03 -30.48 2.11
C SER A 441 8.81 -30.23 3.00
N CYS A 442 8.15 -31.27 3.51
CA CYS A 442 7.08 -31.18 4.50
C CYS A 442 7.61 -31.12 5.94
N LYS A 443 8.87 -31.49 6.18
CA LYS A 443 9.44 -31.56 7.52
C LYS A 443 9.63 -30.17 8.09
N CYS A 444 9.41 -30.06 9.38
CA CYS A 444 9.57 -28.82 10.12
C CYS A 444 10.37 -29.08 11.41
N GLU A 445 10.83 -28.01 12.07
CA GLU A 445 11.68 -28.12 13.26
C GLU A 445 10.81 -28.26 14.52
N SER A 446 11.07 -29.29 15.34
CA SER A 446 10.29 -29.60 16.55
C SER A 446 10.17 -28.37 17.46
N GLY A 447 8.93 -27.99 17.80
CA GLY A 447 8.65 -26.84 18.65
C GLY A 447 8.49 -25.50 17.92
N SER A 448 8.49 -25.48 16.57
CA SER A 448 8.08 -24.30 15.82
C SER A 448 6.55 -24.13 15.80
N GLU A 449 6.09 -22.87 15.68
CA GLU A 449 4.68 -22.42 15.77
C GLU A 449 3.72 -23.11 14.78
N TYR A 450 4.22 -23.76 13.72
CA TYR A 450 3.42 -24.36 12.65
C TYR A 450 3.65 -25.88 12.50
N CYS A 451 4.27 -26.52 13.49
CA CYS A 451 4.57 -27.95 13.48
C CYS A 451 3.59 -28.74 14.33
N THR A 452 3.12 -29.87 13.79
CA THR A 452 2.45 -30.90 14.59
C THR A 452 3.19 -32.22 14.50
N ASN A 453 3.13 -32.96 15.62
CA ASN A 453 3.55 -34.34 15.66
C ASN A 453 2.37 -35.20 15.21
N PHE A 454 2.55 -35.92 14.11
CA PHE A 454 1.52 -36.76 13.52
C PHE A 454 2.07 -38.16 13.26
N THR A 455 1.33 -39.14 13.77
CA THR A 455 1.46 -40.56 13.45
C THR A 455 0.52 -40.87 12.31
N LEU A 456 1.08 -41.13 11.12
CA LEU A 456 0.32 -41.64 9.99
C LEU A 456 -0.12 -43.08 10.31
N GLU A 457 -1.42 -43.31 10.42
CA GLU A 457 -2.03 -44.64 10.52
C GLU A 457 -2.52 -45.04 9.12
N PHE A 458 -1.92 -46.10 8.55
CA PHE A 458 -2.32 -46.62 7.24
C PHE A 458 -2.27 -48.15 7.25
N ASP A 459 -3.38 -48.79 6.85
CA ASP A 459 -3.55 -50.26 6.81
C ASP A 459 -3.22 -50.95 8.16
N ASP A 460 -3.76 -50.42 9.27
CA ASP A 460 -3.51 -50.88 10.65
C ASP A 460 -2.02 -50.91 11.06
N GLN A 461 -1.15 -50.19 10.33
CA GLN A 461 0.26 -49.97 10.67
C GLN A 461 0.55 -48.50 11.03
N GLU A 462 1.25 -48.34 12.14
CA GLU A 462 1.72 -47.06 12.67
C GLU A 462 3.09 -46.73 12.07
N TYR A 463 3.17 -45.63 11.31
CA TYR A 463 4.41 -45.16 10.67
C TYR A 463 5.19 -44.22 11.59
N PRO A 464 6.54 -44.17 11.48
CA PRO A 464 7.39 -43.41 12.40
C PRO A 464 7.05 -41.91 12.40
N GLN A 465 6.96 -41.34 13.61
CA GLN A 465 6.65 -39.92 13.84
C GLN A 465 7.62 -39.00 13.11
N THR A 466 7.08 -38.08 12.31
CA THR A 466 7.84 -36.97 11.74
C THR A 466 7.08 -35.68 11.94
N ASP A 467 7.74 -34.70 12.56
CA ASP A 467 7.21 -33.34 12.65
C ASP A 467 7.07 -32.75 11.25
N HIS A 468 5.88 -32.26 10.95
CA HIS A 468 5.55 -31.71 9.65
C HIS A 468 4.67 -30.47 9.80
N TYR A 469 4.61 -29.69 8.73
CA TYR A 469 3.74 -28.51 8.70
C TYR A 469 2.27 -28.93 8.72
N GLU A 470 1.53 -28.47 9.74
CA GLU A 470 0.10 -28.80 9.92
C GLU A 470 -0.77 -28.19 8.82
N ARG A 471 -0.38 -27.02 8.32
CA ARG A 471 -1.14 -26.23 7.36
C ARG A 471 -1.01 -26.77 5.93
N GLY A 472 -2.13 -26.84 5.21
CA GLY A 472 -2.16 -27.15 3.76
C GLY A 472 -1.62 -26.03 2.87
N CYS A 473 -1.04 -26.40 1.72
CA CYS A 473 -0.48 -25.42 0.79
C CYS A 473 -1.52 -24.65 -0.02
N TYR A 474 -2.77 -25.11 -0.10
CA TYR A 474 -3.87 -24.34 -0.66
C TYR A 474 -4.09 -23.05 0.14
N ASP A 475 -4.33 -23.16 1.45
CA ASP A 475 -4.59 -22.01 2.30
C ASP A 475 -3.39 -21.06 2.37
N SER A 476 -2.17 -21.60 2.44
CA SER A 476 -0.94 -20.80 2.39
C SER A 476 -0.83 -20.00 1.07
N THR A 477 -1.20 -20.62 -0.05
CA THR A 477 -1.17 -19.97 -1.38
C THR A 477 -2.30 -18.95 -1.55
N VAL A 478 -3.49 -19.23 -1.01
CA VAL A 478 -4.62 -18.28 -1.00
C VAL A 478 -4.28 -17.05 -0.17
N ASP A 479 -3.68 -17.22 1.02
CA ASP A 479 -3.20 -16.11 1.84
C ASP A 479 -2.17 -15.25 1.09
N LEU A 480 -1.21 -15.89 0.44
CA LEU A 480 -0.22 -15.21 -0.39
C LEU A 480 -0.88 -14.46 -1.55
N PHE A 481 -1.85 -15.07 -2.23
CA PHE A 481 -2.59 -14.44 -3.32
C PHE A 481 -3.38 -13.22 -2.84
N GLN A 482 -4.09 -13.32 -1.72
CA GLN A 482 -4.81 -12.20 -1.12
C GLN A 482 -3.87 -11.10 -0.65
N TYR A 483 -2.68 -11.45 -0.15
CA TYR A 483 -1.63 -10.50 0.19
C TYR A 483 -1.13 -9.79 -1.07
N VAL A 484 -0.76 -10.52 -2.10
CA VAL A 484 -0.27 -9.98 -3.38
C VAL A 484 -1.34 -9.11 -4.04
N GLN A 485 -2.61 -9.50 -4.03
CA GLN A 485 -3.72 -8.73 -4.59
C GLN A 485 -3.91 -7.39 -3.84
N ARG A 486 -3.77 -7.39 -2.52
CA ARG A 486 -3.80 -6.16 -1.72
C ARG A 486 -2.61 -5.26 -2.05
N VAL A 487 -1.41 -5.82 -2.09
CA VAL A 487 -0.18 -5.09 -2.44
C VAL A 487 -0.26 -4.57 -3.88
N SER A 488 -0.79 -5.32 -4.84
CA SER A 488 -0.91 -4.91 -6.24
C SER A 488 -1.93 -3.79 -6.42
N ALA A 489 -3.03 -3.78 -5.66
CA ALA A 489 -3.97 -2.67 -5.68
C ALA A 489 -3.31 -1.37 -5.22
N ILE A 490 -2.49 -1.44 -4.17
CA ILE A 490 -1.70 -0.31 -3.65
C ILE A 490 -0.68 0.17 -4.70
N VAL A 491 0.10 -0.76 -5.25
CA VAL A 491 1.09 -0.46 -6.28
C VAL A 491 0.43 0.19 -7.50
N GLY A 492 -0.76 -0.28 -7.89
CA GLY A 492 -1.53 0.32 -8.99
C GLY A 492 -1.90 1.79 -8.73
N VAL A 493 -2.38 2.13 -7.53
CA VAL A 493 -2.69 3.54 -7.19
C VAL A 493 -1.45 4.42 -7.24
N VAL A 494 -0.33 3.94 -6.70
CA VAL A 494 0.96 4.66 -6.74
C VAL A 494 1.42 4.84 -8.19
N PHE A 495 1.25 3.81 -9.01
CA PHE A 495 1.62 3.85 -10.42
C PHE A 495 0.81 4.91 -11.18
N VAL A 496 -0.52 4.92 -11.05
CA VAL A 496 -1.40 5.97 -11.61
C VAL A 496 -0.95 7.38 -11.20
N ALA A 497 -0.54 7.57 -9.95
CA ALA A 497 -0.03 8.87 -9.48
C ALA A 497 1.28 9.27 -10.20
N ILE A 498 2.20 8.32 -10.39
CA ILE A 498 3.45 8.54 -11.14
C ILE A 498 3.15 8.88 -12.61
N GLU A 499 2.22 8.16 -13.25
CA GLU A 499 1.79 8.42 -14.62
C GLU A 499 1.19 9.81 -14.77
N LEU A 500 0.35 10.22 -13.81
CA LEU A 500 -0.24 11.56 -13.80
C LEU A 500 0.84 12.64 -13.69
N ILE A 501 1.85 12.45 -12.84
CA ILE A 501 3.01 13.36 -12.75
C ILE A 501 3.75 13.41 -14.08
N ALA A 502 3.98 12.26 -14.72
CA ALA A 502 4.65 12.18 -16.02
C ALA A 502 3.87 12.94 -17.11
N VAL A 503 2.53 12.82 -17.12
CA VAL A 503 1.65 13.58 -18.02
C VAL A 503 1.74 15.08 -17.77
N LEU A 504 1.70 15.51 -16.51
CA LEU A 504 1.78 16.94 -16.14
C LEU A 504 3.14 17.55 -16.51
N LEU A 505 4.23 16.82 -16.29
CA LEU A 505 5.57 17.24 -16.69
C LEU A 505 5.68 17.35 -18.22
N ALA A 506 5.20 16.34 -18.96
CA ALA A 506 5.17 16.37 -20.43
C ALA A 506 4.35 17.55 -20.96
N ALA A 507 3.17 17.80 -20.38
CA ALA A 507 2.31 18.92 -20.74
C ALA A 507 2.99 20.26 -20.44
N GLY A 508 3.71 20.38 -19.32
CA GLY A 508 4.50 21.56 -19.00
C GLY A 508 5.64 21.80 -19.99
N VAL A 509 6.40 20.76 -20.37
CA VAL A 509 7.46 20.85 -21.38
C VAL A 509 6.88 21.24 -22.75
N LEU A 510 5.80 20.59 -23.17
CA LEU A 510 5.08 20.90 -24.40
C LEU A 510 4.61 22.36 -24.42
N TYR A 511 4.03 22.83 -23.31
CA TYR A 511 3.59 24.21 -23.16
C TYR A 511 4.75 25.19 -23.36
N PHE A 512 5.89 24.98 -22.70
CA PHE A 512 7.04 25.88 -22.84
C PHE A 512 7.61 25.90 -24.25
N ILE A 513 7.60 24.76 -24.95
CA ILE A 513 7.99 24.67 -26.37
C ILE A 513 7.03 25.50 -27.23
N CYS A 514 5.72 25.30 -27.08
CA CYS A 514 4.70 26.06 -27.82
C CYS A 514 4.80 27.57 -27.57
N LYS A 515 5.10 27.97 -26.32
CA LYS A 515 5.29 29.38 -25.96
C LYS A 515 6.53 29.98 -26.64
N ALA A 516 7.63 29.25 -26.68
CA ALA A 516 8.87 29.71 -27.32
C ALA A 516 8.70 29.90 -28.84
N GLU A 517 7.94 29.02 -29.49
CA GLU A 517 7.65 29.13 -30.93
C GLU A 517 6.71 30.29 -31.25
N LYS A 518 5.63 30.51 -30.49
CA LYS A 518 4.76 31.68 -30.69
C LYS A 518 5.50 33.01 -30.55
N LYS A 519 6.49 33.08 -29.65
CA LYS A 519 7.32 34.28 -29.47
C LYS A 519 8.25 34.52 -30.68
N TYR A 520 8.70 33.45 -31.33
CA TYR A 520 9.53 33.54 -32.52
C TYR A 520 8.71 33.95 -33.75
N GLU A 521 7.48 33.46 -33.90
CA GLU A 521 6.58 33.83 -35.00
C GLU A 521 6.03 35.26 -34.92
N SER A 522 6.05 35.89 -33.73
CA SER A 522 5.57 37.26 -33.49
C SER A 522 6.63 38.35 -33.73
N VAL A 523 7.86 37.95 -34.07
CA VAL A 523 8.99 38.82 -34.43
C VAL A 523 9.22 38.64 -35.92
#